data_AF-A0A843EM92-F1
#
_entry.id   AF-A0A843EM92-F1
#
_cell.length_a   1.000
_cell.length_b   1.000
_cell.length_c   1.000
_cell.angle_alpha   90.00
_cell.angle_beta   90.00
_cell.angle_gamma   90.00
#
_symmetry.space_group_name_H-M   'P 1'
#
loop_
_entity.id
_entity.type
_entity.pdbx_description
1 polymer ?
#
loop_
_entity_poly.entity_id
_entity_poly.type
_entity_poly.pdbx_seq_one_letter_code
_entity_poly.pdbx_strand_id
1 'polypeptide(L)'
;MHIKNTTSLCPICLKPLDAEVYEEDGRVWIKKECPEHGEFNNTYWSDAELYNRIDQVDSITQDLENPMVDKVAKCPSNCGICSEHESYTVLGLIDVTNRCNLKCPI
;
A
#
# COMPACT_ATOMS: atom_id res chain seq x y z
N MET A 1 -5.55 -21.66 -2.22
CA MET A 1 -4.90 -21.85 -0.90
C MET A 1 -4.79 -20.52 -0.19
N HIS A 2 -5.27 -20.39 1.05
CA HIS A 2 -5.12 -19.16 1.84
C HIS A 2 -3.64 -18.86 2.11
N ILE A 3 -3.21 -17.60 1.96
CA ILE A 3 -1.84 -17.15 2.28
C ILE A 3 -1.86 -16.27 3.53
N LYS A 4 -2.58 -15.13 3.50
CA LYS A 4 -2.65 -14.18 4.62
C LYS A 4 -3.87 -13.27 4.54
N ASN A 5 -4.17 -12.62 5.66
CA ASN A 5 -5.10 -11.49 5.71
C ASN A 5 -4.33 -10.17 5.70
N THR A 6 -4.90 -9.15 5.06
CA THR A 6 -4.34 -7.81 4.97
C THR A 6 -5.45 -6.77 4.87
N THR A 7 -5.10 -5.50 4.80
CA THR A 7 -6.03 -4.40 4.57
C THR A 7 -5.86 -3.87 3.16
N SER A 8 -6.97 -3.61 2.47
CA SER A 8 -6.98 -3.03 1.12
C SER A 8 -8.05 -1.94 1.00
N LEU A 9 -7.94 -1.06 0.01
CA LEU A 9 -8.91 0.03 -0.17
C LEU A 9 -10.03 -0.36 -1.15
N CYS A 10 -11.26 0.04 -0.89
CA CYS A 10 -12.32 0.01 -1.90
C CYS A 10 -11.89 0.84 -3.11
N PRO A 11 -11.96 0.33 -4.36
CA PRO A 11 -11.56 1.09 -5.54
C PRO A 11 -12.50 2.25 -5.88
N ILE A 12 -13.67 2.34 -5.22
CA ILE A 12 -14.67 3.38 -5.46
C ILE A 12 -14.65 4.44 -4.35
N CYS A 13 -14.85 4.04 -3.08
CA CYS A 13 -14.93 4.99 -1.96
C CYS A 13 -13.65 5.10 -1.13
N LEU A 14 -12.59 4.35 -1.46
CA LEU A 14 -11.28 4.37 -0.78
C LEU A 14 -11.30 4.02 0.72
N LYS A 15 -12.42 3.49 1.23
CA LYS A 15 -12.48 2.99 2.61
C LYS A 15 -11.56 1.78 2.77
N PRO A 16 -10.83 1.67 3.90
CA PRO A 16 -10.07 0.47 4.24
C PRO A 16 -11.01 -0.70 4.52
N LEU A 17 -10.69 -1.87 3.98
CA LEU A 17 -11.45 -3.12 4.06
C LEU A 17 -10.49 -4.26 4.41
N ASP A 18 -10.99 -5.23 5.16
CA ASP A 18 -10.30 -6.50 5.31
C ASP A 18 -10.25 -7.23 3.97
N ALA A 19 -9.09 -7.81 3.67
CA ALA A 19 -8.82 -8.49 2.43
C ALA A 19 -8.08 -9.80 2.68
N GLU A 20 -8.43 -10.82 1.91
CA GLU A 20 -7.77 -12.13 1.94
C GLU A 20 -6.88 -12.28 0.70
N VAL A 21 -5.62 -12.63 0.93
CA VAL A 21 -4.66 -13.01 -0.12
C VAL A 21 -4.59 -14.53 -0.20
N TYR A 22 -4.76 -15.08 -1.39
CA TYR A 22 -4.80 -16.52 -1.63
C TYR A 22 -4.20 -16.89 -2.98
N GLU A 23 -3.72 -18.12 -3.10
CA GLU A 23 -3.19 -18.70 -4.34
C GLU A 23 -4.26 -19.51 -5.09
N GLU A 24 -4.37 -19.32 -6.39
CA GLU A 24 -5.20 -20.12 -7.30
C GLU A 24 -4.62 -20.08 -8.72
N ASP A 25 -4.56 -21.24 -9.38
CA ASP A 25 -4.06 -21.42 -10.75
C ASP A 25 -2.64 -20.85 -11.00
N GLY A 26 -1.73 -21.03 -10.05
CA GLY A 26 -0.35 -20.56 -10.12
C GLY A 26 -0.19 -19.04 -10.00
N ARG A 27 -1.24 -18.34 -9.56
CA ARG A 27 -1.27 -16.89 -9.34
C ARG A 27 -1.70 -16.59 -7.90
N VAL A 28 -1.32 -15.43 -7.42
CA VAL A 28 -1.80 -14.89 -6.15
C VAL A 28 -2.89 -13.87 -6.42
N TRP A 29 -4.00 -14.02 -5.73
CA TRP A 29 -5.20 -13.21 -5.80
C TRP A 29 -5.44 -12.50 -4.48
N ILE A 30 -6.13 -11.37 -4.54
CA ILE A 30 -6.62 -10.64 -3.37
C ILE A 30 -8.11 -10.38 -3.54
N LYS A 31 -8.90 -10.83 -2.56
CA LYS A 31 -10.35 -10.58 -2.51
C LYS A 31 -10.72 -9.73 -1.30
N LYS A 32 -11.75 -8.91 -1.46
CA LYS A 32 -12.31 -8.01 -0.44
C LYS A 32 -13.76 -7.71 -0.75
N GLU A 33 -14.53 -7.33 0.27
CA GLU A 33 -15.93 -6.95 0.12
C GLU A 33 -16.17 -5.55 0.70
N CYS A 34 -16.75 -4.67 -0.10
CA CYS A 34 -17.20 -3.37 0.34
C CYS A 34 -18.72 -3.41 0.60
N PRO A 35 -19.21 -3.05 1.79
CA PRO A 35 -20.66 -3.03 2.07
C PRO A 35 -21.49 -2.17 1.13
N GLU A 36 -20.87 -1.16 0.49
CA GLU A 36 -21.53 -0.23 -0.43
C GLU A 36 -21.32 -0.58 -1.91
N HIS A 37 -20.24 -1.29 -2.25
CA HIS A 37 -19.79 -1.45 -3.64
C HIS A 37 -19.58 -2.92 -4.07
N GLY A 38 -19.84 -3.87 -3.17
CA GLY A 38 -19.77 -5.31 -3.45
C GLY A 38 -18.37 -5.90 -3.35
N GLU A 39 -18.22 -7.10 -3.91
CA GLU A 39 -16.99 -7.88 -3.90
C GLU A 39 -16.03 -7.44 -5.01
N PHE A 40 -14.74 -7.49 -4.68
CA PHE A 40 -13.65 -7.29 -5.63
C PHE A 40 -12.65 -8.43 -5.50
N ASN A 41 -12.27 -9.02 -6.62
CA ASN A 41 -11.22 -10.02 -6.70
C ASN A 41 -10.25 -9.65 -7.82
N ASN A 42 -8.99 -9.44 -7.48
CA ASN A 42 -7.97 -8.97 -8.40
C ASN A 42 -6.71 -9.82 -8.32
N THR A 43 -5.97 -9.89 -9.42
CA THR A 43 -4.62 -10.46 -9.40
C THR A 43 -3.72 -9.61 -8.51
N TYR A 44 -3.12 -10.22 -7.50
CA TYR A 44 -2.17 -9.61 -6.59
C TYR A 44 -0.73 -9.83 -7.07
N TRP A 45 -0.43 -11.04 -7.54
CA TRP A 45 0.84 -11.39 -8.18
C TRP A 45 0.60 -12.45 -9.25
N SER A 46 1.18 -12.29 -10.44
CA SER A 46 0.92 -13.17 -11.59
C SER A 46 1.64 -14.53 -11.54
N ASP A 47 2.52 -14.74 -10.57
CA ASP A 47 3.38 -15.92 -10.43
C ASP A 47 3.51 -16.24 -8.94
N ALA A 48 2.89 -17.34 -8.52
CA ALA A 48 2.87 -17.77 -7.14
C ALA A 48 4.24 -18.30 -6.66
N GLU A 49 5.03 -18.94 -7.53
CA GLU A 49 6.36 -19.44 -7.15
C GLU A 49 7.28 -18.26 -6.84
N LEU A 50 7.25 -17.22 -7.67
CA LEU A 50 8.02 -16.00 -7.43
C LEU A 50 7.55 -15.27 -6.19
N TYR A 51 6.24 -15.14 -5.97
CA TYR A 51 5.68 -14.56 -4.75
C TYR A 51 6.25 -15.26 -3.51
N ASN A 52 6.15 -16.59 -3.46
CA ASN A 52 6.60 -17.40 -2.33
C ASN A 52 8.12 -17.31 -2.11
N ARG A 53 8.90 -17.17 -3.19
CA ARG A 53 10.35 -16.97 -3.11
C ARG A 53 10.71 -15.63 -2.48
N ILE A 54 10.00 -14.56 -2.84
CA ILE A 54 10.26 -13.21 -2.33
C ILE A 54 9.74 -13.04 -0.89
N ASP A 55 8.62 -13.69 -0.53
CA ASP A 55 8.04 -13.65 0.83
C ASP A 55 8.98 -14.26 1.89
N GLN A 56 9.96 -15.08 1.48
CA GLN A 56 11.02 -15.63 2.36
C GLN A 56 12.18 -14.65 2.60
N VAL A 57 12.23 -13.52 1.90
CA VAL A 57 13.30 -12.53 2.05
C VAL A 57 12.84 -11.49 3.07
N ASP A 58 13.64 -11.30 4.13
CA ASP A 58 13.36 -10.27 5.12
C ASP A 58 13.32 -8.89 4.48
N SER A 59 12.28 -8.12 4.79
CA SER A 59 12.20 -6.72 4.43
C SER A 59 13.27 -5.93 5.20
N ILE A 60 14.19 -5.31 4.48
CA ILE A 60 15.13 -4.35 5.08
C ILE A 60 14.37 -3.04 5.30
N THR A 61 13.83 -2.87 6.49
CA THR A 61 13.15 -1.64 6.92
C THR A 61 14.08 -0.81 7.79
N GLN A 62 13.90 0.50 7.77
CA GLN A 62 14.58 1.42 8.69
C GLN A 62 13.55 2.37 9.26
N ASP A 63 13.58 2.52 10.58
CA ASP A 63 12.78 3.53 11.26
C ASP A 63 13.12 4.92 10.73
N LEU A 64 12.10 5.76 10.58
CA LEU A 64 12.26 7.11 10.08
C LEU A 64 12.74 8.05 11.19
N GLU A 65 13.97 8.55 11.07
CA GLU A 65 14.55 9.46 12.09
C GLU A 65 13.88 10.84 12.13
N ASN A 66 13.30 11.29 11.01
CA ASN A 66 12.70 12.62 10.88
C ASN A 66 11.30 12.55 10.23
N PRO A 67 10.27 12.11 10.97
CA PRO A 67 8.89 12.17 10.49
C PRO A 67 8.46 13.62 10.30
N MET A 68 7.81 13.91 9.17
CA MET A 68 7.39 15.27 8.80
C MET A 68 6.04 15.64 9.42
N VAL A 69 5.27 14.64 9.86
CA VAL A 69 3.93 14.81 10.43
C VAL A 69 3.73 13.86 11.60
N ASP A 70 2.90 14.29 12.55
CA ASP A 70 2.44 13.43 13.63
C ASP A 70 1.47 12.35 13.09
N LYS A 71 1.43 11.21 13.78
CA LYS A 71 0.43 10.16 13.52
C LYS A 71 -0.92 10.57 14.12
N VAL A 72 -1.73 11.31 13.36
CA VAL A 72 -3.05 11.77 13.82
C VAL A 72 -4.21 10.88 13.32
N ALA A 73 -3.99 10.10 12.26
CA ALA A 73 -4.95 9.15 11.70
C ALA A 73 -4.29 7.81 11.33
N LYS A 74 -5.11 6.79 11.06
CA LYS A 74 -4.63 5.51 10.50
C LYS A 74 -4.32 5.67 9.00
N CYS A 75 -3.33 4.93 8.49
CA CYS A 75 -3.09 4.84 7.05
C CYS A 75 -4.34 4.33 6.29
N PRO A 76 -4.68 4.92 5.13
CA PRO A 76 -3.97 5.97 4.38
C PRO A 76 -4.43 7.41 4.70
N SER A 77 -5.24 7.63 5.74
CA SER A 77 -5.88 8.92 6.02
C SER A 77 -4.95 9.94 6.70
N ASN A 78 -3.70 9.59 6.99
CA ASN A 78 -2.69 10.51 7.52
C ASN A 78 -1.82 11.02 6.36
N CYS A 79 -1.99 12.27 5.94
CA CYS A 79 -1.22 12.85 4.84
C CYS A 79 0.20 13.23 5.31
N GLY A 80 1.23 12.65 4.70
CA GLY A 80 2.64 12.91 5.00
C GLY A 80 3.36 11.71 5.62
N ILE A 81 4.70 11.80 5.68
CA ILE A 81 5.57 10.75 6.21
C ILE A 81 5.57 10.82 7.74
N CYS A 82 4.77 9.99 8.39
CA CYS A 82 4.74 9.81 9.85
C CYS A 82 5.68 8.69 10.33
N SER A 83 5.76 8.50 11.64
CA SER A 83 6.61 7.49 12.29
C SER A 83 6.26 6.03 11.98
N GLU A 84 5.15 5.73 11.29
CA GLU A 84 4.79 4.35 10.87
C GLU A 84 5.30 3.99 9.47
N HIS A 85 5.94 4.92 8.76
CA HIS A 85 6.55 4.61 7.47
C HIS A 85 7.86 3.84 7.68
N GLU A 86 7.97 2.67 7.08
CA GLU A 86 9.14 1.77 7.17
C GLU A 86 10.24 2.09 6.15
N SER A 87 10.02 3.10 5.31
CA SER A 87 10.98 3.57 4.31
C SER A 87 10.95 5.08 4.17
N TYR A 88 12.12 5.63 3.85
CA TYR A 88 12.30 7.02 3.44
C TYR A 88 11.82 7.24 2.00
N THR A 89 11.81 8.48 1.54
CA THR A 89 11.60 8.78 0.12
C THR A 89 12.67 8.11 -0.74
N VAL A 90 12.34 6.99 -1.38
CA VAL A 90 13.25 6.25 -2.26
C VAL A 90 13.42 6.94 -3.61
N LEU A 91 12.35 7.54 -4.13
CA LEU A 91 12.35 8.30 -5.37
C LEU A 91 11.46 9.55 -5.22
N GLY A 92 12.09 10.72 -5.28
CA GLY A 92 11.40 12.00 -5.36
C GLY A 92 11.31 12.48 -6.80
N LEU A 93 10.09 12.72 -7.28
CA LEU A 93 9.84 13.33 -8.60
C LEU A 93 9.33 14.75 -8.39
N ILE A 94 10.08 15.73 -8.90
CA ILE A 94 9.72 17.15 -8.82
C ILE A 94 9.75 17.71 -10.23
N ASP A 95 8.58 18.10 -10.74
CA ASP A 95 8.48 18.79 -12.02
C ASP A 95 8.77 20.27 -11.83
N VAL A 96 9.99 20.67 -12.20
CA VAL A 96 10.39 22.08 -12.17
C VAL A 96 10.00 22.75 -13.49
N THR A 97 9.01 23.64 -13.42
CA THR A 97 8.63 24.52 -14.53
C THR A 97 8.81 25.98 -14.12
N ASN A 98 8.76 26.91 -15.08
CA ASN A 98 8.78 28.36 -14.79
C ASN A 98 7.60 28.84 -13.92
N ARG A 99 6.61 27.98 -13.63
CA ARG A 99 5.49 28.28 -12.72
C ARG A 99 5.76 27.79 -11.28
N CYS A 100 6.83 27.02 -11.05
CA CYS A 100 7.13 26.48 -9.73
C CYS A 100 7.48 27.62 -8.77
N ASN A 101 6.74 27.69 -7.66
CA ASN A 101 6.94 28.67 -6.60
C ASN A 101 7.26 28.01 -5.24
N LEU A 102 7.57 26.71 -5.24
CA LEU A 102 7.80 25.88 -4.05
C LEU A 102 6.66 25.90 -3.02
N LYS A 103 5.44 26.28 -3.42
CA LYS A 103 4.23 26.26 -2.60
C LYS A 103 3.21 25.28 -3.19
N CYS A 104 3.60 24.02 -3.32
CA CYS A 104 2.67 22.98 -3.75
C CYS A 104 1.52 22.87 -2.74
N PRO A 105 0.25 22.89 -3.17
CA PRO A 105 -0.89 22.61 -2.31
C PRO A 105 -0.94 21.10 -2.10
N ILE A 106 -0.15 20.61 -1.15
CA ILE A 106 -0.28 19.24 -0.63
C ILE A 106 -1.26 19.28 0.55
#